data_AF-A0A539EJJ4-F1
#
_entry.id   AF-A0A539EJJ4-F1
#
_cell.length_a   1.000
_cell.length_b   1.000
_cell.length_c   1.000
_cell.angle_alpha   90.00
_cell.angle_beta   90.00
_cell.angle_gamma   90.00
#
_symmetry.space_group_name_H-M   'P 1'
#
loop_
_entity.id
_entity.type
_entity.pdbx_description
1 polymer ?
#
loop_
_entity_poly.entity_id
_entity_poly.type
_entity_poly.pdbx_seq_one_letter_code
_entity_poly.pdbx_strand_id
1 'polypeptide(L)'
;MPAALALSLTFLAAPPAAAAVSTKDWPLTHETSVRLEREHAEAAGRLTALLETVERLRTSYKGSADPKAALAAWTAEFDAAGPAAALVLALNTKHRDAMGKTDRYIVVWSLGYAKTRDPSFLTASPEYKDLNARNGTIDLRTAGLMRRYLSEKERHKEAAAELARRLEQEEESRWILASVAAAALFFLAVAAYVLRRPKAKPAPETEPTPRVIHLKP
;
A
#
# COMPACT_ATOMS: atom_id res chain seq x y z
N MET A 1 1.07 -37.05 16.57
CA MET A 1 0.58 -36.87 15.19
C MET A 1 1.22 -37.90 14.27
N PRO A 2 0.51 -38.97 13.88
CA PRO A 2 0.91 -39.78 12.74
C PRO A 2 -0.32 -40.12 11.88
N ALA A 3 -0.83 -39.15 11.12
CA ALA A 3 -1.89 -39.40 10.12
C ALA A 3 -1.49 -38.96 8.70
N ALA A 4 -0.35 -38.26 8.54
CA ALA A 4 0.08 -37.71 7.26
C ALA A 4 0.96 -38.66 6.42
N LEU A 5 1.36 -39.81 6.95
CA LEU A 5 2.24 -40.78 6.26
C LEU A 5 1.50 -42.01 5.72
N ALA A 6 0.21 -42.18 6.02
CA ALA A 6 -0.55 -43.37 5.65
C ALA A 6 -1.23 -43.29 4.26
N LEU A 7 -1.16 -42.14 3.58
CA LEU A 7 -1.80 -41.92 2.27
C LEU A 7 -0.87 -42.12 1.07
N SER A 8 0.38 -42.51 1.30
CA SER A 8 1.43 -42.53 0.26
C SER A 8 1.75 -43.92 -0.31
N LEU A 9 1.10 -45.01 0.15
CA LEU A 9 1.54 -46.38 -0.17
C LEU A 9 0.45 -47.35 -0.69
N THR A 10 -0.80 -46.91 -0.87
CA THR A 10 -1.90 -47.78 -1.36
C THR A 10 -2.14 -47.74 -2.87
N PHE A 11 -1.23 -47.17 -3.68
CA PHE A 11 -1.35 -47.17 -5.16
C PHE A 11 -0.39 -48.15 -5.86
N LEU A 12 -0.01 -49.23 -5.17
CA LEU A 12 0.76 -50.35 -5.74
C LEU A 12 -0.12 -51.53 -6.19
N ALA A 13 -1.41 -51.29 -6.43
CA ALA A 13 -2.20 -52.17 -7.28
C ALA A 13 -1.70 -52.03 -8.73
N ALA A 14 -1.67 -53.14 -9.47
CA ALA A 14 -1.15 -53.21 -10.84
C ALA A 14 -1.52 -51.97 -11.69
N PRO A 15 -0.58 -51.43 -12.49
CA PRO A 15 -0.89 -50.28 -13.33
C PRO A 15 -2.10 -50.66 -14.20
N PRO A 16 -3.17 -49.85 -14.24
CA PRO A 16 -4.23 -50.08 -15.21
C PRO A 16 -3.56 -50.15 -16.58
N ALA A 17 -3.97 -51.13 -17.40
CA ALA A 17 -3.56 -51.23 -18.79
C ALA A 17 -3.63 -49.83 -19.41
N ALA A 18 -2.59 -49.44 -20.15
CA ALA A 18 -2.38 -48.10 -20.67
C ALA A 18 -3.49 -47.66 -21.63
N ALA A 19 -4.66 -47.33 -21.07
CA ALA A 19 -5.61 -46.46 -21.72
C ALA A 19 -4.92 -45.09 -21.77
N ALA A 20 -4.87 -44.50 -22.97
CA ALA A 20 -4.44 -43.13 -23.15
C ALA A 20 -5.15 -42.27 -22.09
N VAL A 21 -4.37 -41.67 -21.19
CA VAL A 21 -4.94 -40.90 -20.09
C VAL A 21 -5.79 -39.78 -20.67
N SER A 22 -7.06 -39.75 -20.30
CA SER A 22 -7.95 -38.71 -20.76
C SER A 22 -7.52 -37.39 -20.12
N THR A 23 -7.39 -36.35 -20.94
CA THR A 23 -7.19 -34.97 -20.47
C THR A 23 -8.36 -34.47 -19.61
N LYS A 24 -9.49 -35.20 -19.61
CA LYS A 24 -10.65 -34.95 -18.74
C LYS A 24 -10.41 -35.31 -17.28
N ASP A 25 -9.45 -36.21 -17.01
CA ASP A 25 -9.12 -36.66 -15.65
C ASP A 25 -8.01 -35.81 -15.01
N TRP A 26 -7.53 -34.79 -15.71
CA TRP A 26 -6.46 -33.93 -15.22
C TRP A 26 -6.96 -33.01 -14.11
N PRO A 27 -6.16 -32.75 -13.07
CA PRO A 27 -6.50 -31.79 -12.02
C PRO A 27 -6.85 -30.40 -12.55
N LEU A 28 -6.21 -29.98 -13.64
CA LEU A 28 -6.62 -28.83 -14.44
C LEU A 28 -7.00 -29.28 -15.84
N THR A 29 -8.30 -29.20 -16.15
CA THR A 29 -8.80 -29.43 -17.49
C THR A 29 -8.67 -28.16 -18.34
N HIS A 30 -8.62 -28.33 -19.67
CA HIS A 30 -8.61 -27.20 -20.61
C HIS A 30 -9.79 -26.25 -20.39
N GLU A 31 -11.01 -26.78 -20.23
CA GLU A 31 -12.21 -25.98 -19.96
C GLU A 31 -12.07 -25.16 -18.66
N THR A 32 -11.53 -25.77 -17.60
CA THR A 32 -11.30 -25.07 -16.33
C THR A 32 -10.24 -23.98 -16.47
N SER A 33 -9.16 -24.24 -17.21
CA SER A 33 -8.13 -23.24 -17.47
C SER A 33 -8.67 -22.06 -18.28
N VAL A 34 -9.43 -22.31 -19.35
CA VAL A 34 -10.11 -21.27 -20.14
C VAL A 34 -11.02 -20.41 -19.27
N ARG A 35 -11.83 -21.05 -18.42
CA ARG A 35 -12.73 -20.33 -17.50
C ARG A 35 -11.95 -19.46 -16.52
N LEU A 36 -10.91 -20.00 -15.87
CA LEU A 36 -10.07 -19.26 -14.93
C LEU A 36 -9.33 -18.11 -15.60
N GLU A 37 -8.83 -18.30 -16.82
CA GLU A 37 -8.17 -17.25 -17.58
C GLU A 37 -9.15 -16.10 -17.90
N ARG A 38 -10.38 -16.42 -18.28
CA ARG A 38 -11.42 -15.42 -18.54
C ARG A 38 -11.79 -14.66 -17.27
N GLU A 39 -12.08 -15.37 -16.18
CA GLU A 39 -12.35 -14.75 -14.87
C GLU A 39 -11.19 -13.84 -14.44
N HIS A 40 -9.96 -14.30 -14.65
CA HIS A 40 -8.76 -13.52 -14.36
C HIS A 40 -8.62 -12.29 -15.27
N ALA A 41 -8.92 -12.42 -16.57
CA ALA A 41 -8.91 -11.30 -17.51
C ALA A 41 -9.93 -10.23 -17.14
N GLU A 42 -11.14 -10.63 -16.74
CA GLU A 42 -12.18 -9.72 -16.26
C GLU A 42 -11.75 -9.00 -14.98
N ALA A 43 -11.23 -9.72 -14.00
CA ALA A 43 -10.71 -9.12 -12.76
C ALA A 43 -9.54 -8.15 -13.03
N ALA A 44 -8.62 -8.54 -13.90
CA ALA A 44 -7.49 -7.72 -14.33
C ALA A 44 -7.93 -6.44 -15.07
N GLY A 45 -8.97 -6.52 -15.91
CA GLY A 45 -9.57 -5.38 -16.58
C GLY A 45 -10.16 -4.38 -15.57
N ARG A 46 -10.91 -4.87 -14.58
CA ARG A 46 -11.45 -4.02 -13.50
C ARG A 46 -10.36 -3.32 -12.71
N LEU A 47 -9.32 -4.06 -12.30
CA LEU A 47 -8.19 -3.47 -11.59
C LEU A 47 -7.46 -2.42 -12.43
N THR A 48 -7.27 -2.66 -13.72
CA THR A 48 -6.64 -1.70 -14.64
C THR A 48 -7.41 -0.39 -14.67
N ALA A 49 -8.74 -0.44 -14.83
CA ALA A 49 -9.58 0.74 -14.86
C ALA A 49 -9.55 1.54 -13.54
N LEU A 50 -9.53 0.84 -12.39
CA LEU A 50 -9.37 1.47 -11.08
C LEU A 50 -8.00 2.15 -10.96
N LEU A 51 -6.92 1.48 -11.36
CA LEU A 51 -5.56 2.04 -11.33
C LEU A 51 -5.40 3.26 -12.25
N GLU A 52 -6.08 3.28 -13.40
CA GLU A 52 -6.11 4.46 -14.28
C GLU A 52 -6.83 5.65 -13.65
N THR A 53 -7.92 5.39 -12.91
CA THR A 53 -8.65 6.41 -12.17
C THR A 53 -7.82 6.96 -11.01
N VAL A 54 -7.18 6.07 -10.25
CA VAL A 54 -6.19 6.37 -9.21
C VAL A 54 -5.06 7.26 -9.76
N GLU A 55 -4.50 6.91 -10.92
CA GLU A 55 -3.42 7.68 -11.54
C GLU A 55 -3.86 9.10 -11.97
N ARG A 56 -5.09 9.23 -12.47
CA ARG A 56 -5.69 10.52 -12.81
C ARG A 56 -5.83 11.39 -11.56
N LEU A 57 -6.35 10.82 -10.48
CA LEU A 57 -6.51 11.51 -9.19
C LEU A 57 -5.17 11.92 -8.59
N ARG A 58 -4.17 11.04 -8.60
CA ARG A 58 -2.79 11.36 -8.21
C ARG A 58 -2.25 12.56 -8.98
N THR A 59 -2.53 12.62 -10.28
CA THR A 59 -2.06 13.73 -11.11
C THR A 59 -2.77 15.03 -10.76
N SER A 60 -4.07 14.99 -10.48
CA SER A 60 -4.83 16.17 -10.00
C SER A 60 -4.45 16.63 -8.59
N TYR A 61 -3.95 15.72 -7.73
CA TYR A 61 -3.43 16.06 -6.40
C TYR A 61 -2.21 16.98 -6.48
N LYS A 62 -1.34 16.80 -7.49
CA LYS A 62 -0.16 17.64 -7.70
C LYS A 62 -0.59 19.06 -8.07
N GLY A 63 -0.50 19.98 -7.11
CA GLY A 63 -0.88 21.39 -7.31
C GLY A 63 -2.37 21.68 -7.06
N SER A 64 -3.10 20.75 -6.42
CA SER A 64 -4.46 21.03 -5.97
C SER A 64 -4.49 22.21 -5.00
N ALA A 65 -5.47 23.09 -5.17
CA ALA A 65 -5.77 24.16 -4.20
C ALA A 65 -6.27 23.61 -2.86
N ASP A 66 -6.89 22.41 -2.87
CA ASP A 66 -7.24 21.64 -1.68
C ASP A 66 -6.58 20.25 -1.75
N PRO A 67 -5.34 20.13 -1.23
CA PRO A 67 -4.63 18.85 -1.21
C PRO A 67 -5.34 17.80 -0.35
N LYS A 68 -6.10 18.20 0.68
CA LYS A 68 -6.76 17.28 1.61
C LYS A 68 -7.95 16.59 0.93
N ALA A 69 -8.81 17.35 0.26
CA ALA A 69 -9.93 16.79 -0.48
C ALA A 69 -9.44 15.93 -1.66
N ALA A 70 -8.41 16.37 -2.38
CA ALA A 70 -7.84 15.61 -3.49
C ALA A 70 -7.22 14.28 -3.03
N LEU A 71 -6.49 14.28 -1.90
CA LEU A 71 -5.95 13.04 -1.33
C LEU A 71 -7.05 12.11 -0.82
N ALA A 72 -8.14 12.63 -0.24
CA ALA A 72 -9.27 11.83 0.19
C ALA A 72 -9.96 11.12 -1.00
N ALA A 73 -10.18 11.84 -2.10
CA ALA A 73 -10.74 11.25 -3.33
C ALA A 73 -9.82 10.17 -3.91
N TRP A 74 -8.51 10.43 -3.96
CA TRP A 74 -7.53 9.43 -4.35
C TRP A 74 -7.58 8.20 -3.44
N THR A 75 -7.65 8.40 -2.12
CA THR A 75 -7.72 7.30 -1.13
C THR A 75 -8.92 6.41 -1.36
N ALA A 76 -10.12 6.98 -1.58
CA ALA A 76 -11.33 6.21 -1.80
C ALA A 76 -11.24 5.28 -3.03
N GLU A 77 -10.69 5.78 -4.14
CA GLU A 77 -10.50 4.96 -5.35
C GLU A 77 -9.37 3.93 -5.17
N PHE A 78 -8.32 4.28 -4.44
CA PHE A 78 -7.24 3.35 -4.14
C PHE A 78 -7.71 2.20 -3.24
N ASP A 79 -8.54 2.48 -2.25
CA ASP A 79 -9.15 1.48 -1.38
C ASP A 79 -10.07 0.54 -2.16
N ALA A 80 -10.80 1.04 -3.15
CA ALA A 80 -11.59 0.22 -4.08
C ALA A 80 -10.72 -0.71 -4.95
N ALA A 81 -9.48 -0.32 -5.27
CA ALA A 81 -8.53 -1.15 -6.00
C ALA A 81 -8.01 -2.35 -5.19
N GLY A 82 -8.01 -2.27 -3.85
CA GLY A 82 -7.52 -3.33 -2.97
C GLY A 82 -8.23 -4.68 -3.14
N PRO A 83 -9.57 -4.75 -3.01
CA PRO A 83 -10.33 -5.97 -3.28
C PRO A 83 -10.15 -6.51 -4.70
N ALA A 84 -10.05 -5.64 -5.70
CA ALA A 84 -9.80 -6.05 -7.08
C ALA A 84 -8.41 -6.68 -7.25
N ALA A 85 -7.38 -6.11 -6.62
CA ALA A 85 -6.03 -6.67 -6.60
C ALA A 85 -5.98 -8.04 -5.91
N ALA A 86 -6.69 -8.18 -4.78
CA ALA A 86 -6.80 -9.45 -4.08
C ALA A 86 -7.46 -10.52 -4.94
N LEU A 87 -8.51 -10.19 -5.70
CA LEU A 87 -9.20 -11.12 -6.59
C LEU A 87 -8.28 -11.59 -7.74
N VAL A 88 -7.54 -10.68 -8.38
CA VAL A 88 -6.55 -11.01 -9.42
C VAL A 88 -5.53 -12.02 -8.89
N LEU A 89 -4.97 -11.74 -7.71
CA LEU A 89 -3.99 -12.62 -7.08
C LEU A 89 -4.60 -13.99 -6.75
N ALA A 90 -5.80 -14.03 -6.17
CA ALA A 90 -6.49 -15.26 -5.80
C ALA A 90 -6.77 -16.16 -7.02
N LEU A 91 -7.18 -15.58 -8.14
CA LEU A 91 -7.41 -16.31 -9.39
C LEU A 91 -6.10 -16.85 -9.97
N ASN A 92 -5.02 -16.08 -9.93
CA ASN A 92 -3.71 -16.56 -10.35
C ASN A 92 -3.24 -17.73 -9.46
N THR A 93 -3.32 -17.59 -8.14
CA THR A 93 -2.97 -18.67 -7.19
C THR A 93 -3.79 -19.93 -7.46
N LYS A 94 -5.11 -19.79 -7.67
CA LYS A 94 -5.99 -20.92 -8.00
C LYS A 94 -5.56 -21.62 -9.30
N HIS A 95 -5.21 -20.86 -10.34
CA HIS A 95 -4.73 -21.44 -11.60
C HIS A 95 -3.38 -22.14 -11.42
N ARG A 96 -2.43 -21.48 -10.74
CA ARG A 96 -1.08 -22.00 -10.47
C ARG A 96 -1.10 -23.26 -9.62
N ASP A 97 -1.97 -23.33 -8.61
CA ASP A 97 -2.13 -24.53 -7.77
C ASP A 97 -2.69 -25.70 -8.58
N ALA A 98 -3.63 -25.43 -9.50
CA ALA A 98 -4.18 -26.45 -10.39
C ALA A 98 -3.15 -26.92 -11.43
N MET A 99 -2.32 -26.01 -11.96
CA MET A 99 -1.16 -26.34 -12.80
C MET A 99 -0.17 -27.21 -12.05
N GLY A 100 0.24 -26.82 -10.83
CA GLY A 100 1.19 -27.61 -10.04
C GLY A 100 0.69 -29.03 -9.69
N LYS A 101 -0.64 -29.22 -9.55
CA LYS A 101 -1.24 -30.55 -9.43
C LYS A 101 -1.16 -31.34 -10.74
N THR A 102 -1.38 -30.68 -11.87
CA THR A 102 -1.28 -31.28 -13.21
C THR A 102 0.15 -31.67 -13.54
N ASP A 103 1.13 -30.84 -13.19
CA ASP A 103 2.56 -31.15 -13.35
C ASP A 103 2.93 -32.42 -12.58
N ARG A 104 2.50 -32.53 -11.32
CA ARG A 104 2.74 -33.73 -10.50
C ARG A 104 2.06 -34.96 -11.10
N TYR A 105 0.83 -34.81 -11.59
CA TYR A 105 0.10 -35.89 -12.24
C TYR A 105 0.86 -36.41 -13.47
N ILE A 106 1.37 -35.51 -14.31
CA ILE A 106 2.17 -35.85 -15.49
C ILE A 106 3.50 -36.50 -15.09
N VAL A 107 4.19 -36.00 -14.05
CA VAL A 107 5.43 -36.62 -13.55
C VAL A 107 5.20 -38.05 -13.05
N VAL A 108 4.14 -38.29 -12.28
CA VAL A 108 3.78 -39.65 -11.81
C VAL A 108 3.47 -40.55 -12.99
N TRP A 109 2.76 -40.03 -13.99
CA TRP A 109 2.46 -40.75 -15.21
C TRP A 109 3.75 -41.13 -15.98
N SER A 110 4.67 -40.18 -16.20
CA SER A 110 5.97 -40.44 -16.81
C SER A 110 6.87 -41.37 -15.98
N LEU A 111 6.72 -41.45 -14.65
CA LEU A 111 7.39 -42.49 -13.86
C LEU A 111 6.81 -43.89 -14.15
N GLY A 112 5.51 -43.97 -14.44
CA GLY A 112 4.86 -45.17 -14.98
C GLY A 112 5.52 -45.64 -16.28
N TYR A 113 5.90 -44.71 -17.18
CA TYR A 113 6.70 -45.02 -18.36
C TYR A 113 8.00 -45.73 -18.00
N ALA A 114 8.80 -45.12 -17.11
CA ALA A 114 10.13 -45.61 -16.80
C ALA A 114 10.08 -47.03 -16.23
N LYS A 115 9.01 -47.35 -15.51
CA LYS A 115 8.76 -48.68 -14.94
C LYS A 115 8.26 -49.70 -15.97
N THR A 116 7.41 -49.30 -16.92
CA THR A 116 6.70 -50.23 -17.83
C THR A 116 7.26 -50.25 -19.25
N ARG A 117 8.06 -49.25 -19.64
CA ARG A 117 8.55 -48.94 -21.00
C ARG A 117 7.46 -48.78 -22.05
N ASP A 118 6.24 -48.45 -21.64
CA ASP A 118 5.12 -48.28 -22.56
C ASP A 118 5.14 -46.89 -23.23
N PRO A 119 5.33 -46.79 -24.55
CA PRO A 119 5.48 -45.51 -25.23
C PRO A 119 4.24 -44.60 -25.16
N SER A 120 3.07 -45.12 -24.76
CA SER A 120 1.88 -44.30 -24.46
C SER A 120 2.17 -43.21 -23.43
N PHE A 121 3.23 -43.33 -22.62
CA PHE A 121 3.62 -42.39 -21.58
C PHE A 121 4.57 -41.24 -22.01
N LEU A 122 4.95 -41.16 -23.30
CA LEU A 122 6.02 -40.25 -23.77
C LEU A 122 5.56 -38.94 -24.43
N THR A 123 4.27 -38.77 -24.70
CA THR A 123 3.80 -37.58 -25.42
C THR A 123 3.28 -36.53 -24.44
N ALA A 124 4.05 -35.46 -24.24
CA ALA A 124 3.52 -34.23 -23.64
C ALA A 124 2.40 -33.72 -24.56
N SER A 125 1.16 -33.90 -24.12
CA SER A 125 0.02 -33.66 -24.98
C SER A 125 -0.06 -32.17 -25.35
N PRO A 126 -0.51 -31.81 -26.57
CA PRO A 126 -0.71 -30.41 -26.98
C PRO A 126 -1.51 -29.59 -25.96
N GLU A 127 -2.44 -30.24 -25.25
CA GLU A 127 -3.24 -29.67 -24.18
C GLU A 127 -2.39 -29.17 -23.02
N TYR A 128 -1.35 -29.91 -22.60
CA TYR A 128 -0.43 -29.45 -21.55
C TYR A 128 0.32 -28.18 -21.96
N LYS A 129 0.76 -28.10 -23.22
CA LYS A 129 1.44 -26.90 -23.74
C LYS A 129 0.51 -25.68 -23.70
N ASP A 130 -0.75 -25.86 -24.08
CA ASP A 130 -1.76 -24.79 -24.01
C ASP A 130 -2.02 -24.35 -22.55
N LEU A 131 -2.20 -25.30 -21.63
CA LEU A 131 -2.36 -25.01 -20.20
C LEU A 131 -1.18 -24.21 -19.63
N ASN A 132 0.05 -24.59 -19.98
CA ASN A 132 1.25 -23.90 -19.53
C ASN A 132 1.39 -22.51 -20.14
N ALA A 133 1.03 -22.34 -21.42
CA ALA A 133 1.02 -21.02 -22.08
C ALA A 133 0.02 -20.05 -21.42
N ARG A 134 -1.17 -20.53 -21.06
CA ARG A 134 -2.17 -19.76 -20.30
C ARG A 134 -1.67 -19.41 -18.90
N ASN A 135 -1.04 -20.36 -18.21
CA ASN A 135 -0.42 -20.09 -16.92
C ASN A 135 0.60 -18.94 -17.01
N GLY A 136 1.49 -18.99 -18.01
CA GLY A 136 2.46 -17.92 -18.25
C GLY A 136 1.79 -16.56 -18.52
N THR A 137 0.69 -16.55 -19.26
CA THR A 137 -0.08 -15.33 -19.56
C THR A 137 -0.72 -14.74 -18.31
N ILE A 138 -1.33 -15.57 -17.46
CA ILE A 138 -1.93 -15.16 -16.19
C ILE A 138 -0.85 -14.63 -15.23
N ASP A 139 0.28 -15.33 -15.11
CA ASP A 139 1.40 -14.94 -14.25
C ASP A 139 1.99 -13.59 -14.66
N LEU A 140 2.28 -13.39 -15.95
CA LEU A 140 2.82 -12.12 -16.47
C LEU A 140 1.85 -10.95 -16.23
N ARG A 141 0.55 -11.16 -16.50
CA ARG A 141 -0.48 -10.15 -16.29
C ARG A 141 -0.60 -9.79 -14.80
N THR A 142 -0.60 -10.80 -13.92
CA THR A 142 -0.65 -10.59 -12.47
C THR A 142 0.56 -9.80 -11.99
N ALA A 143 1.77 -10.21 -12.39
CA ALA A 143 3.00 -9.57 -11.96
C ALA A 143 3.07 -8.10 -12.39
N GLY A 144 2.66 -7.78 -13.62
CA GLY A 144 2.59 -6.41 -14.13
C GLY A 144 1.62 -5.54 -13.33
N LEU A 145 0.40 -6.05 -13.07
CA LEU A 145 -0.62 -5.32 -12.33
C LEU A 145 -0.26 -5.12 -10.86
N MET A 146 0.27 -6.16 -10.20
CA MET A 146 0.68 -6.06 -8.79
C MET A 146 1.84 -5.09 -8.61
N ARG A 147 2.80 -5.06 -9.55
CA ARG A 147 3.87 -4.06 -9.55
C ARG A 147 3.32 -2.63 -9.64
N ARG A 148 2.35 -2.39 -10.53
CA ARG A 148 1.70 -1.08 -10.66
C ARG A 148 0.93 -0.70 -9.40
N TYR A 149 0.09 -1.61 -8.89
CA TYR A 149 -0.68 -1.41 -7.66
C TYR A 149 0.21 -1.09 -6.45
N LEU A 150 1.28 -1.85 -6.25
CA LEU A 150 2.24 -1.60 -5.16
C LEU A 150 2.99 -0.28 -5.35
N SER A 151 3.35 0.10 -6.57
CA SER A 151 3.95 1.41 -6.83
C SER A 151 2.99 2.55 -6.46
N GLU A 152 1.71 2.44 -6.82
CA GLU A 152 0.70 3.45 -6.43
C GLU A 152 0.47 3.47 -4.91
N LYS A 153 0.53 2.31 -4.24
CA LYS A 153 0.46 2.24 -2.77
C LYS A 153 1.56 3.07 -2.10
N GLU A 154 2.80 2.92 -2.55
CA GLU A 154 3.93 3.66 -1.96
C GLU A 154 3.83 5.16 -2.27
N ARG A 155 3.45 5.54 -3.49
CA ARG A 155 3.21 6.96 -3.84
C ARG A 155 2.10 7.59 -3.00
N HIS A 156 1.04 6.84 -2.73
CA HIS A 156 -0.08 7.30 -1.89
C HIS A 156 0.38 7.53 -0.45
N LYS A 157 1.13 6.59 0.13
CA LYS A 157 1.72 6.75 1.47
C LYS A 157 2.65 7.96 1.56
N GLU A 158 3.52 8.14 0.56
CA GLU A 158 4.42 9.30 0.50
C GLU A 158 3.63 10.62 0.45
N ALA A 159 2.58 10.69 -0.37
CA ALA A 159 1.72 11.86 -0.47
C ALA A 159 0.98 12.15 0.85
N ALA A 160 0.48 11.12 1.53
CA ALA A 160 -0.18 11.25 2.83
C ALA A 160 0.78 11.73 3.93
N ALA A 161 1.99 11.16 3.97
CA ALA A 161 3.03 11.56 4.93
C ALA A 161 3.52 12.99 4.68
N GLU A 162 3.64 13.40 3.42
CA GLU A 162 3.98 14.77 3.04
C GLU A 162 2.90 15.77 3.44
N LEU A 163 1.62 15.44 3.23
CA LEU A 163 0.51 16.30 3.65
C LEU A 163 0.47 16.44 5.18
N ALA A 164 0.66 15.34 5.92
CA ALA A 164 0.72 15.38 7.37
C ALA A 164 1.83 16.31 7.88
N ARG A 165 3.04 16.20 7.32
CA ARG A 165 4.17 17.08 7.65
C ARG A 165 3.87 18.55 7.36
N ARG A 166 3.19 18.86 6.25
CA ARG A 166 2.81 20.25 5.93
C ARG A 166 1.80 20.82 6.92
N LEU A 167 0.81 20.02 7.32
CA LEU A 167 -0.18 20.45 8.31
C LEU A 167 0.46 20.73 9.67
N GLU A 168 1.38 19.87 10.11
CA GLU A 168 2.15 20.09 11.35
C GLU A 168 2.97 21.40 11.28
N GLN A 169 3.66 21.65 10.16
CA GLN A 169 4.43 22.88 9.96
C GLN A 169 3.55 24.14 9.93
N GLU A 170 2.35 24.06 9.34
CA GLU A 170 1.39 25.16 9.34
C GLU A 170 0.87 25.46 10.76
N GLU A 171 0.62 24.43 11.56
CA GLU A 171 0.22 24.57 12.97
C GLU A 171 1.34 25.20 13.80
N GLU A 172 2.57 24.72 13.68
CA GLU A 172 3.74 25.31 14.34
C GLU A 172 3.93 26.78 13.94
N SER A 173 3.82 27.08 12.65
CA SER A 173 3.94 28.45 12.13
C SER A 173 2.86 29.38 12.71
N ARG A 174 1.62 28.89 12.83
CA ARG A 174 0.52 29.64 13.46
C ARG A 174 0.80 29.91 14.94
N TRP A 175 1.31 28.92 15.67
CA TRP A 175 1.69 29.09 17.08
C TRP A 175 2.82 30.09 17.27
N ILE A 176 3.85 30.05 16.41
CA ILE A 176 4.95 31.01 16.43
C ILE A 176 4.41 32.43 16.16
N LEU A 177 3.58 32.61 15.13
CA LEU A 177 2.99 33.91 14.81
C LEU A 177 2.11 34.43 15.95
N ALA A 178 1.28 33.58 16.56
CA ALA A 178 0.47 33.94 17.71
C ALA A 178 1.33 34.37 18.91
N SER A 179 2.44 33.65 19.15
CA SER A 179 3.37 33.95 20.24
C SER A 179 4.11 35.27 20.01
N VAL A 180 4.56 35.53 18.77
CA VAL A 180 5.19 36.82 18.41
C VAL A 180 4.19 37.96 18.54
N ALA A 181 2.95 37.78 18.10
CA ALA A 181 1.90 38.79 18.26
C ALA A 181 1.60 39.08 19.75
N ALA A 182 1.52 38.04 20.58
CA ALA A 182 1.33 38.19 22.02
C ALA A 182 2.50 38.93 22.69
N ALA A 183 3.74 38.61 22.32
CA ALA A 183 4.93 39.30 22.81
C ALA A 183 4.93 40.79 22.41
N ALA A 184 4.59 41.09 21.15
CA ALA A 184 4.49 42.48 20.67
C ALA A 184 3.43 43.29 21.45
N LEU A 185 2.26 42.69 21.71
CA LEU A 185 1.21 43.31 22.53
C LEU A 185 1.67 43.54 23.98
N PHE A 186 2.39 42.59 24.56
CA PHE A 186 2.96 42.74 25.90
C PHE A 186 3.94 43.92 25.97
N PHE A 187 4.89 44.02 25.02
CA PHE A 187 5.84 45.13 24.99
C PHE A 187 5.16 46.48 24.77
N LEU A 188 4.13 46.55 23.93
CA LEU A 188 3.31 47.75 23.74
C LEU A 188 2.60 48.16 25.03
N ALA A 189 2.04 47.21 25.78
CA ALA A 189 1.40 47.47 27.06
C ALA A 189 2.40 47.98 28.11
N VAL A 190 3.60 47.39 28.19
CA VAL A 190 4.68 47.84 29.08
C VAL A 190 5.13 49.27 28.70
N ALA A 191 5.34 49.54 27.41
CA ALA A 191 5.72 50.88 26.95
C ALA A 191 4.65 51.92 27.29
N ALA A 192 3.37 51.61 27.05
CA ALA A 192 2.26 52.47 27.42
C ALA A 192 2.17 52.72 28.94
N TYR A 193 2.44 51.70 29.75
CA TYR A 193 2.49 51.83 31.20
C TYR A 193 3.65 52.73 31.67
N VAL A 194 4.85 52.56 31.10
CA VAL A 194 6.00 53.41 31.40
C VAL A 194 5.75 54.86 31.01
N LEU A 195 5.14 55.11 29.84
CA LEU A 195 4.78 56.45 29.38
C LEU A 195 3.68 57.10 30.25
N ARG A 196 2.78 56.32 30.84
CA ARG A 196 1.72 56.79 31.75
C ARG A 196 2.16 56.99 33.19
N ARG A 197 3.38 56.58 33.57
CA ARG A 197 3.84 56.80 34.95
C ARG A 197 3.88 58.31 35.23
N PRO A 198 3.19 58.81 36.27
CA PRO A 198 3.30 60.20 36.67
C PRO A 198 4.77 60.49 37.00
N LYS A 199 5.34 61.53 36.41
CA LYS A 199 6.67 62.01 36.79
C LYS A 199 6.66 62.25 38.29
N ALA A 200 7.54 61.56 39.02
CA ALA A 200 7.73 61.79 40.44
C ALA A 200 7.97 63.29 40.63
N LYS A 201 7.14 63.92 41.46
CA LYS A 201 7.33 65.31 41.87
C LYS A 201 8.75 65.39 42.45
N PRO A 202 9.63 66.30 41.96
CA PRO A 202 10.97 66.43 42.53
C PRO A 202 10.82 66.62 44.04
N ALA A 203 11.62 65.88 44.81
CA ALA A 203 11.61 65.95 46.26
C ALA A 203 11.77 67.42 46.69
N PRO A 204 10.98 67.90 47.66
CA PRO A 204 11.12 69.27 48.14
C PRO A 204 12.56 69.46 48.64
N GLU A 205 13.21 70.51 48.14
CA GLU A 205 14.52 70.95 48.63
C GLU A 205 14.42 71.09 50.14
N THR A 206 15.20 70.28 50.86
CA THR A 206 15.42 70.46 52.29
C THR A 206 16.09 71.81 52.47
N GLU A 207 15.37 72.76 53.06
CA GLU A 207 15.91 74.06 53.46
C GLU A 207 17.22 73.90 54.25
N PRO A 208 18.24 74.73 53.99
CA PRO A 208 19.49 74.67 54.72
C PRO A 208 19.25 75.08 56.18
N THR A 209 19.51 74.13 57.08
CA THR A 209 19.53 74.33 58.54
C THR A 209 20.28 75.62 58.92
N PRO A 210 19.69 76.55 59.70
CA PRO A 210 20.35 77.80 60.06
C PRO A 210 21.57 77.53 60.96
N ARG A 211 22.73 78.04 60.53
CA ARG A 211 23.97 78.08 61.34
C ARG A 211 23.74 79.01 62.53
N VAL A 212 23.66 78.43 63.73
CA VAL A 212 23.74 79.18 64.98
C VAL A 212 25.19 79.62 65.18
N ILE A 213 25.44 80.92 64.99
CA ILE A 213 26.72 81.56 65.33
C ILE A 213 26.69 81.85 66.83
N HIS A 214 27.44 81.08 67.61
CA HIS A 214 27.75 81.44 68.99
C HIS A 214 28.83 82.53 69.01
N LEU A 215 28.41 83.77 69.25
CA LEU A 215 29.31 84.83 69.72
C LEU A 215 29.54 84.61 71.21
N LYS A 216 30.80 84.40 71.60
CA LYS A 216 31.24 84.50 73.00
C LYS A 216 31.93 85.86 73.23
N PRO A 217 31.77 86.44 74.42
CA PRO A 217 32.37 87.73 74.81
C PRO A 217 33.89 87.65 74.97
#